data_AF-A0A7W6GRS7-F1
#
_entry.id   AF-A0A7W6GRS7-F1
#
_cell.length_a   1.000
_cell.length_b   1.000
_cell.length_c   1.000
_cell.angle_alpha   90.00
_cell.angle_beta   90.00
_cell.angle_gamma   90.00
#
_symmetry.space_group_name_H-M   'P 1'
#
loop_
_entity.id
_entity.type
_entity.pdbx_description
1 polymer ?
#
loop_
_entity_poly.entity_id
_entity_poly.type
_entity_poly.pdbx_seq_one_letter_code
_entity_poly.pdbx_strand_id
1 'polypeptide(L)'
;MTRWRTLSLLWARSMAGLIGLTLLASCFTMDAEEELREELKQFVYLAQTRRFESQATCTAAIFDLAGTGVRSEAVRTVSNVRAGLKLVQEGRAVAFDVPGLTPNMVSEQMMSINLYAGMGLISSFVGPSLACMDDQFQVDAYYALMSQDTLTIYDPTMNAIMLLHRPRQLLFFMRGNV
;
A
#
# COMPACT_ATOMS: atom_id res chain seq x y z
N MET A 1 -1.64 -0.50 -82.85
CA MET A 1 -2.26 -1.78 -82.41
C MET A 1 -1.85 -1.99 -80.95
N THR A 2 -2.58 -1.40 -80.00
CA THR A 2 -3.65 -2.02 -79.16
C THR A 2 -3.13 -2.98 -78.09
N ARG A 3 -3.58 -2.74 -76.84
CA ARG A 3 -3.47 -3.52 -75.57
C ARG A 3 -2.58 -2.84 -74.53
N TRP A 4 -2.94 -2.56 -73.28
CA TRP A 4 -4.15 -2.80 -72.48
C TRP A 4 -4.19 -1.71 -71.39
N ARG A 5 -5.29 -0.93 -71.34
CA ARG A 5 -5.73 -0.29 -70.09
C ARG A 5 -6.40 -1.38 -69.24
N THR A 6 -6.41 -1.15 -67.92
CA THR A 6 -7.09 -1.89 -66.84
C THR A 6 -6.34 -3.07 -66.22
N LEU A 7 -5.52 -2.77 -65.20
CA LEU A 7 -5.56 -3.51 -63.93
C LEU A 7 -5.53 -2.47 -62.80
N SER A 8 -6.69 -2.09 -62.26
CA SER A 8 -7.22 -2.65 -61.01
C SER A 8 -6.32 -2.25 -59.82
N LEU A 9 -6.44 -1.05 -59.24
CA LEU A 9 -7.41 -0.76 -58.17
C LEU A 9 -7.64 -1.93 -57.19
N LEU A 10 -6.58 -2.63 -56.78
CA LEU A 10 -6.64 -3.77 -55.85
C LEU A 10 -5.37 -3.85 -54.97
N TRP A 11 -4.94 -2.74 -54.40
CA TRP A 11 -3.95 -2.75 -53.28
C TRP A 11 -4.42 -1.91 -52.08
N ALA A 12 -5.70 -1.53 -52.07
CA ALA A 12 -6.37 -1.06 -50.87
C ALA A 12 -7.17 -2.24 -50.33
N ARG A 13 -6.59 -2.96 -49.34
CA ARG A 13 -7.23 -3.79 -48.31
C ARG A 13 -6.24 -4.86 -47.85
N SER A 14 -6.10 -4.96 -46.53
CA SER A 14 -5.50 -6.07 -45.76
C SER A 14 -4.16 -5.75 -45.10
N MET A 15 -4.20 -4.86 -44.11
CA MET A 15 -3.36 -4.98 -42.89
C MET A 15 -4.10 -4.31 -41.72
N ALA A 16 -5.37 -4.69 -41.54
CA ALA A 16 -6.12 -4.46 -40.32
C ALA A 16 -6.30 -5.82 -39.65
N GLY A 17 -5.88 -5.93 -38.40
CA GLY A 17 -6.25 -7.06 -37.53
C GLY A 17 -5.08 -7.90 -37.08
N LEU A 18 -4.35 -7.43 -36.07
CA LEU A 18 -3.74 -8.27 -35.04
C LEU A 18 -3.35 -7.38 -33.84
N ILE A 19 -4.35 -6.69 -33.28
CA ILE A 19 -4.25 -6.20 -31.89
C ILE A 19 -4.50 -7.43 -31.02
N GLY A 20 -3.39 -8.08 -30.67
CA GLY A 20 -3.35 -9.29 -29.87
C GLY A 20 -3.98 -9.08 -28.50
N LEU A 21 -5.01 -9.87 -28.23
CA LEU A 21 -5.79 -9.98 -27.02
C LEU A 21 -4.94 -10.65 -25.91
N THR A 22 -3.94 -9.96 -25.34
CA THR A 22 -3.03 -10.54 -24.31
C THR A 22 -3.24 -10.00 -22.90
N LEU A 23 -4.38 -9.38 -22.58
CA LEU A 23 -4.62 -8.76 -21.26
C LEU A 23 -5.38 -9.63 -20.23
N LEU A 24 -5.66 -10.90 -20.48
CA LEU A 24 -6.52 -11.72 -19.59
C LEU A 24 -5.76 -12.60 -18.57
N ALA A 25 -4.56 -12.20 -18.17
CA ALA A 25 -3.80 -12.90 -17.13
C ALA A 25 -3.31 -11.98 -16.01
N SER A 26 -4.07 -10.94 -15.64
CA SER A 26 -3.97 -10.40 -14.28
C SER A 26 -4.56 -11.45 -13.34
N CYS A 27 -3.71 -12.39 -12.94
CA CYS A 27 -3.96 -13.25 -11.78
C CYS A 27 -4.47 -12.35 -10.64
N PHE A 28 -5.57 -12.72 -9.98
CA PHE A 28 -6.27 -11.90 -9.00
C PHE A 28 -5.33 -11.48 -7.86
N THR A 29 -4.71 -10.31 -7.99
CA THR A 29 -3.98 -9.63 -6.90
C THR A 29 -4.81 -8.45 -6.43
N MET A 30 -4.71 -8.14 -5.15
CA MET A 30 -5.34 -6.98 -4.55
C MET A 30 -4.70 -5.68 -5.03
N ASP A 31 -3.39 -5.72 -5.29
CA ASP A 31 -2.61 -4.57 -5.74
C ASP A 31 -1.74 -4.93 -6.94
N ALA A 32 -1.59 -3.95 -7.83
CA ALA A 32 -0.42 -3.85 -8.70
C ALA A 32 0.62 -2.97 -8.03
N GLU A 33 1.90 -3.38 -8.08
CA GLU A 33 2.97 -2.68 -7.37
C GLU A 33 3.06 -1.19 -7.76
N GLU A 34 3.01 -0.88 -9.05
CA GLU A 34 3.18 0.51 -9.51
C GLU A 34 2.02 1.41 -9.06
N GLU A 35 0.78 0.89 -9.09
CA GLU A 35 -0.40 1.62 -8.63
C GLU A 35 -0.31 1.91 -7.14
N LEU A 36 0.08 0.90 -6.33
CA LEU A 36 0.29 1.09 -4.90
C LEU A 36 1.41 2.10 -4.63
N ARG A 37 2.51 2.05 -5.38
CA ARG A 37 3.62 3.00 -5.23
C ARG A 37 3.16 4.43 -5.49
N GLU A 38 2.34 4.67 -6.51
CA GLU A 38 1.76 5.99 -6.78
C GLU A 38 0.82 6.46 -5.67
N GLU A 39 0.01 5.56 -5.13
CA GLU A 39 -0.85 5.85 -3.96
C GLU A 39 -0.01 6.21 -2.73
N LEU A 40 1.03 5.42 -2.41
CA LEU A 40 1.87 5.63 -1.22
C LEU A 40 2.73 6.90 -1.29
N LYS A 41 3.08 7.39 -2.49
CA LYS A 41 3.79 8.66 -2.67
C LYS A 41 3.00 9.86 -2.16
N GLN A 42 1.69 9.74 -1.97
CA GLN A 42 0.87 10.78 -1.37
C GLN A 42 1.12 10.90 0.14
N PHE A 43 1.45 9.79 0.81
CA PHE A 43 1.67 9.72 2.26
C PHE A 43 3.12 9.96 2.65
N VAL A 44 4.08 9.45 1.88
CA VAL A 44 5.50 9.42 2.25
C VAL A 44 6.44 9.73 1.08
N TYR A 45 7.73 9.89 1.37
CA TYR A 45 8.78 10.05 0.38
C TYR A 45 9.32 8.66 -0.02
N LEU A 46 8.59 7.97 -0.90
CA LEU A 46 8.94 6.62 -1.34
C LEU A 46 10.14 6.61 -2.30
N ALA A 47 10.99 5.58 -2.20
CA ALA A 47 12.10 5.32 -3.12
C ALA A 47 11.92 3.96 -3.83
N GLN A 48 12.83 3.00 -3.60
CA GLN A 48 12.84 1.70 -4.26
C GLN A 48 11.93 0.70 -3.54
N THR A 49 11.38 -0.25 -4.28
CA THR A 49 10.73 -1.43 -3.70
C THR A 49 11.82 -2.41 -3.28
N ARG A 50 11.80 -2.82 -2.01
CA ARG A 50 12.64 -3.93 -1.52
C ARG A 50 11.94 -5.26 -1.65
N ARG A 51 10.64 -5.26 -1.36
CA ARG A 51 9.81 -6.45 -1.40
C ARG A 51 8.37 -6.07 -1.65
N PHE A 52 7.68 -6.86 -2.47
CA PHE A 52 6.27 -6.68 -2.75
C PHE A 52 5.63 -8.06 -2.93
N GLU A 53 4.61 -8.32 -2.12
CA GLU A 53 3.82 -9.54 -2.15
C GLU A 53 2.34 -9.13 -2.19
N SER A 54 1.61 -9.55 -3.21
CA SER A 54 0.17 -9.31 -3.31
C SER A 54 -0.56 -10.57 -3.74
N GLN A 55 -1.66 -10.84 -3.08
CA GLN A 55 -2.60 -11.93 -3.36
C GLN A 55 -4.01 -11.37 -3.47
N ALA A 56 -5.00 -12.22 -3.73
CA ALA A 56 -6.39 -11.78 -3.91
C ALA A 56 -6.97 -11.02 -2.70
N THR A 57 -6.47 -11.28 -1.48
CA THR A 57 -7.04 -10.75 -0.23
C THR A 57 -6.07 -9.95 0.64
N CYS A 58 -4.82 -9.81 0.23
CA CYS A 58 -3.83 -9.04 0.97
C CYS A 58 -2.73 -8.49 0.07
N THR A 59 -2.07 -7.45 0.58
CA THR A 59 -0.81 -6.94 0.06
C THR A 59 0.11 -6.62 1.23
N ALA A 60 1.38 -7.04 1.13
CA ALA A 60 2.45 -6.73 2.06
C ALA A 60 3.69 -6.29 1.28
N ALA A 61 4.25 -5.14 1.63
CA ALA A 61 5.39 -4.58 0.91
C ALA A 61 6.36 -3.87 1.84
N ILE A 62 7.63 -3.82 1.41
CA ILE A 62 8.70 -3.07 2.05
C ILE A 62 9.31 -2.14 1.00
N PHE A 63 9.37 -0.85 1.31
CA PHE A 63 9.96 0.17 0.46
C PHE A 63 11.08 0.89 1.19
N ASP A 64 12.11 1.29 0.44
CA ASP A 64 13.04 2.33 0.87
C ASP A 64 12.34 3.69 0.87
N LEU A 65 12.77 4.55 1.78
CA LEU A 65 12.31 5.94 1.88
C LEU A 65 13.42 6.91 1.46
N ALA A 66 13.07 7.85 0.60
CA ALA A 66 13.89 9.02 0.27
C ALA A 66 13.89 10.08 1.40
N GLY A 67 12.98 9.96 2.38
CA GLY A 67 12.90 10.83 3.54
C GLY A 67 12.06 10.21 4.65
N THR A 68 12.37 10.53 5.91
CA THR A 68 11.76 9.92 7.10
C THR A 68 10.50 10.66 7.61
N GLY A 69 9.99 11.61 6.84
CA GLY A 69 8.80 12.39 7.16
C GLY A 69 7.55 11.87 6.44
N VAL A 70 6.39 12.23 6.98
CA VAL A 70 5.11 12.08 6.29
C VAL A 70 4.75 13.37 5.54
N ARG A 71 3.95 13.25 4.48
CA ARG A 71 3.46 14.39 3.69
C ARG A 71 2.18 14.95 4.32
N SER A 72 2.28 16.11 4.94
CA SER A 72 1.20 16.71 5.73
C SER A 72 -0.07 17.10 4.94
N GLU A 73 0.02 17.12 3.61
CA GLU A 73 -1.13 17.40 2.73
C GLU A 73 -2.11 16.22 2.67
N ALA A 74 -1.60 14.97 2.70
CA ALA A 74 -2.43 13.77 2.62
C ALA A 74 -2.80 13.20 3.99
N VAL A 75 -1.88 13.30 4.96
CA VAL A 75 -2.07 12.67 6.27
C VAL A 75 -1.79 13.64 7.42
N ARG A 76 -2.70 13.67 8.39
CA ARG A 76 -2.51 14.45 9.60
C ARG A 76 -1.64 13.68 10.59
N THR A 77 -0.51 14.26 10.96
CA THR A 77 0.31 13.77 12.08
C THR A 77 -0.31 14.19 13.42
N VAL A 78 -0.39 13.25 14.35
CA VAL A 78 -0.88 13.46 15.71
C VAL A 78 0.12 12.91 16.73
N SER A 79 0.27 13.64 17.84
CA SER A 79 1.11 13.24 18.97
C SER A 79 0.29 12.69 20.15
N ASN A 80 -0.97 12.32 19.91
CA ASN A 80 -1.89 11.79 20.92
C ASN A 80 -2.87 10.79 20.28
N VAL A 81 -2.94 9.58 20.85
CA VAL A 81 -3.83 8.50 20.35
C VAL A 81 -5.29 8.93 20.33
N ARG A 82 -5.78 9.62 21.36
CA ARG A 82 -7.19 10.06 21.42
C ARG A 82 -7.54 11.06 20.30
N ALA A 83 -6.60 11.91 19.93
CA ALA A 83 -6.79 12.86 18.82
C ALA A 83 -6.81 12.13 17.47
N GLY A 84 -5.89 11.18 17.27
CA GLY A 84 -5.88 10.35 16.07
C GLY A 84 -7.14 9.48 15.93
N LEU A 85 -7.61 8.89 17.02
CA LEU A 85 -8.81 8.05 17.01
C LEU A 85 -10.05 8.82 16.52
N LYS A 86 -10.21 10.11 16.87
CA LYS A 86 -11.32 10.92 16.35
C LYS A 86 -11.27 11.01 14.82
N LEU A 87 -10.09 11.24 14.24
CA LEU A 87 -9.89 11.30 12.80
C LEU A 87 -10.11 9.94 12.14
N VAL A 88 -9.65 8.85 12.76
CA VAL A 88 -9.90 7.48 12.28
C VAL A 88 -11.42 7.19 12.23
N GLN A 89 -12.18 7.61 13.24
CA GLN A 89 -13.63 7.45 13.27
C GLN A 89 -14.35 8.29 12.20
N GLU A 90 -13.73 9.37 11.72
CA GLU A 90 -14.18 10.16 10.57
C GLU A 90 -13.79 9.51 9.22
N GLY A 91 -13.16 8.33 9.22
CA GLY A 91 -12.70 7.65 8.01
C GLY A 91 -11.45 8.30 7.40
N ARG A 92 -10.62 8.97 8.21
CA ARG A 92 -9.43 9.67 7.70
C ARG A 92 -8.17 8.91 8.02
N ALA A 93 -7.20 8.95 7.10
CA ALA A 93 -5.84 8.50 7.35
C ALA A 93 -5.15 9.37 8.42
N VAL A 94 -4.40 8.72 9.31
CA VAL A 94 -3.71 9.38 10.44
C VAL A 94 -2.31 8.83 10.61
N ALA A 95 -1.34 9.73 10.83
CA ALA A 95 0.02 9.40 11.21
C ALA A 95 0.19 9.59 12.73
N PHE A 96 0.32 8.51 13.48
CA PHE A 96 0.57 8.50 14.91
C PHE A 96 2.08 8.62 15.19
N ASP A 97 2.50 9.82 15.59
CA ASP A 97 3.85 10.14 16.03
C ASP A 97 3.81 10.52 17.51
N VAL A 98 3.46 9.53 18.33
CA VAL A 98 3.21 9.73 19.77
C VAL A 98 4.51 9.49 20.53
N PRO A 99 5.07 10.50 21.21
CA PRO A 99 6.36 10.35 21.89
C PRO A 99 6.38 9.18 22.87
N GLY A 100 7.39 8.32 22.74
CA GLY A 100 7.63 7.18 23.63
C GLY A 100 6.71 5.97 23.41
N LEU A 101 5.78 6.01 22.44
CA LEU A 101 4.97 4.86 22.09
C LEU A 101 5.54 4.12 20.88
N THR A 102 5.45 2.80 20.92
CA THR A 102 5.66 1.95 19.74
C THR A 102 4.35 1.83 18.95
N PRO A 103 4.39 1.41 17.67
CA PRO A 103 3.19 1.05 16.93
C PRO A 103 2.27 0.06 17.66
N ASN A 104 2.85 -0.95 18.34
CA ASN A 104 2.07 -1.89 19.15
C ASN A 104 1.33 -1.18 20.30
N MET A 105 2.00 -0.28 21.02
CA MET A 105 1.37 0.48 22.11
C MET A 105 0.28 1.44 21.60
N VAL A 106 0.44 2.02 20.40
CA VAL A 106 -0.62 2.82 19.76
C VAL A 106 -1.86 1.97 19.52
N SER A 107 -1.69 0.77 18.98
CA SER A 107 -2.77 -0.20 18.77
C SER A 107 -3.48 -0.58 20.07
N GLU A 108 -2.72 -0.94 21.12
CA GLU A 108 -3.25 -1.29 22.44
C GLU A 108 -4.06 -0.13 23.05
N GLN A 109 -3.55 1.10 22.97
CA GLN A 109 -4.27 2.27 23.46
C GLN A 109 -5.53 2.57 22.65
N MET A 110 -5.47 2.44 21.32
CA MET A 110 -6.66 2.57 20.47
C MET A 110 -7.72 1.56 20.89
N MET A 111 -7.34 0.29 21.06
CA MET A 111 -8.23 -0.79 21.47
C MET A 111 -8.84 -0.54 22.86
N SER A 112 -8.07 0.00 23.80
CA SER A 112 -8.56 0.38 25.14
C SER A 112 -9.59 1.51 25.11
N ILE A 113 -9.47 2.46 24.18
CA ILE A 113 -10.40 3.60 24.05
C ILE A 113 -11.61 3.22 23.19
N ASN A 114 -11.40 2.47 22.11
CA ASN A 114 -12.42 2.01 21.18
C ASN A 114 -11.97 0.68 20.53
N LEU A 115 -12.60 -0.41 20.99
CA LEU A 115 -12.30 -1.76 20.52
C LEU A 115 -12.43 -1.92 19.01
N TYR A 116 -13.49 -1.36 18.40
CA TYR A 116 -13.75 -1.52 16.96
C TYR A 116 -12.64 -0.89 16.10
N ALA A 117 -12.26 0.35 16.41
CA ALA A 117 -11.18 1.03 15.69
C ALA A 117 -9.81 0.37 15.92
N GLY A 118 -9.53 -0.09 17.15
CA GLY A 118 -8.32 -0.86 17.45
C GLY A 118 -8.27 -2.19 16.71
N MET A 119 -9.40 -2.91 16.64
CA MET A 119 -9.53 -4.14 15.87
C MET A 119 -9.29 -3.93 14.38
N GLY A 120 -9.80 -2.83 13.80
CA GLY A 120 -9.53 -2.48 12.40
C GLY A 120 -8.04 -2.32 12.13
N LEU A 121 -7.33 -1.58 12.99
CA LEU A 121 -5.88 -1.42 12.85
C LEU A 121 -5.14 -2.76 12.98
N ILE A 122 -5.51 -3.60 13.96
CA ILE A 122 -4.89 -4.92 14.16
C ILE A 122 -5.16 -5.82 12.95
N SER A 123 -6.37 -5.84 12.42
CA SER A 123 -6.72 -6.72 11.29
C SER A 123 -5.97 -6.33 10.01
N SER A 124 -5.72 -5.03 9.78
CA SER A 124 -4.87 -4.54 8.68
C SER A 124 -3.44 -5.09 8.75
N PHE A 125 -2.95 -5.46 9.94
CA PHE A 125 -1.64 -6.09 10.12
C PHE A 125 -1.73 -7.62 10.06
N VAL A 126 -2.57 -8.21 10.91
CA VAL A 126 -2.61 -9.67 11.15
C VAL A 126 -3.02 -10.45 9.90
N GLY A 127 -4.03 -9.98 9.16
CA GLY A 127 -4.46 -10.66 7.93
C GLY A 127 -3.31 -10.80 6.93
N PRO A 128 -2.68 -9.69 6.52
CA PRO A 128 -1.51 -9.73 5.64
C PRO A 128 -0.32 -10.48 6.21
N SER A 129 -0.07 -10.44 7.52
CA SER A 129 1.01 -11.23 8.13
C SER A 129 0.84 -12.73 7.94
N LEU A 130 -0.40 -13.23 8.02
CA LEU A 130 -0.67 -14.66 7.87
C LEU A 130 -0.73 -15.11 6.40
N ALA A 131 -1.16 -14.22 5.49
CA ALA A 131 -1.46 -14.60 4.11
C ALA A 131 -0.38 -14.15 3.10
N CYS A 132 0.29 -13.02 3.32
CA CYS A 132 1.18 -12.38 2.34
C CYS A 132 2.65 -12.26 2.80
N MET A 133 3.00 -12.59 4.03
CA MET A 133 4.36 -12.47 4.55
C MET A 133 5.01 -13.84 4.75
N ASP A 134 6.30 -13.95 4.41
CA ASP A 134 7.13 -15.05 4.89
C ASP A 134 7.74 -14.73 6.26
N ASP A 135 8.43 -15.71 6.84
CA ASP A 135 9.03 -15.62 8.17
C ASP A 135 9.96 -14.42 8.33
N GLN A 136 10.77 -14.12 7.32
CA GLN A 136 11.72 -13.00 7.37
C GLN A 136 10.99 -11.66 7.36
N PHE A 137 9.97 -11.50 6.52
CA PHE A 137 9.13 -10.30 6.52
C PHE A 137 8.48 -10.13 7.89
N GLN A 138 7.87 -11.17 8.45
CA GLN A 138 7.20 -11.09 9.76
C GLN A 138 8.15 -10.63 10.86
N VAL A 139 9.39 -11.15 10.88
CA VAL A 139 10.43 -10.73 11.83
C VAL A 139 10.79 -9.25 11.65
N ASP A 140 11.00 -8.80 10.42
CA ASP A 140 11.34 -7.40 10.15
C ASP A 140 10.19 -6.44 10.52
N ALA A 141 8.95 -6.82 10.21
CA ALA A 141 7.76 -6.07 10.57
C ALA A 141 7.55 -6.03 12.10
N TYR A 142 7.81 -7.14 12.80
CA TYR A 142 7.77 -7.20 14.26
C TYR A 142 8.77 -6.21 14.89
N TYR A 143 10.01 -6.15 14.38
CA TYR A 143 10.98 -5.18 14.87
C TYR A 143 10.54 -3.73 14.65
N ALA A 144 9.89 -3.44 13.52
CA ALA A 144 9.31 -2.13 13.27
C ALA A 144 8.17 -1.82 14.26
N LEU A 145 7.27 -2.78 14.51
CA LEU A 145 6.14 -2.64 15.44
C LEU A 145 6.56 -2.35 16.89
N MET A 146 7.72 -2.86 17.29
CA MET A 146 8.23 -2.76 18.66
C MET A 146 9.22 -1.60 18.86
N SER A 147 9.50 -0.81 17.82
CA SER A 147 10.42 0.33 17.89
C SER A 147 9.68 1.64 18.17
N GLN A 148 10.21 2.45 19.09
CA GLN A 148 9.71 3.81 19.35
C GLN A 148 10.11 4.80 18.25
N ASP A 149 11.06 4.44 17.39
CA ASP A 149 11.47 5.23 16.23
C ASP A 149 10.63 4.91 14.97
N THR A 150 9.57 4.11 15.14
CA THR A 150 8.61 3.78 14.09
C THR A 150 7.33 4.59 14.28
N LEU A 151 6.96 5.32 13.23
CA LEU A 151 5.67 6.02 13.14
C LEU A 151 4.63 5.08 12.50
N THR A 152 3.41 5.07 13.03
CA THR A 152 2.29 4.31 12.44
C THR A 152 1.43 5.24 11.59
N ILE A 153 1.18 4.89 10.33
CA ILE A 153 0.12 5.49 9.52
C ILE A 153 -1.00 4.47 9.40
N TYR A 154 -2.22 4.85 9.72
CA TYR A 154 -3.40 3.99 9.58
C TYR A 154 -4.44 4.69 8.71
N ASP A 155 -4.90 3.99 7.69
CA ASP A 155 -6.03 4.39 6.85
C ASP A 155 -7.18 3.37 7.02
N PRO A 156 -8.27 3.74 7.71
CA PRO A 156 -9.39 2.84 7.92
C PRO A 156 -10.22 2.57 6.66
N THR A 157 -10.13 3.43 5.63
CA THR A 157 -10.89 3.27 4.38
C THR A 157 -10.22 2.26 3.45
N MET A 158 -8.89 2.21 3.48
CA MET A 158 -8.08 1.24 2.75
C MET A 158 -7.86 -0.06 3.52
N ASN A 159 -8.27 -0.13 4.80
CA ASN A 159 -7.90 -1.18 5.75
C ASN A 159 -6.38 -1.43 5.73
N ALA A 160 -5.61 -0.34 5.78
CA ALA A 160 -4.18 -0.33 5.53
C ALA A 160 -3.41 0.27 6.72
N ILE A 161 -2.29 -0.35 7.04
CA ILE A 161 -1.32 0.14 8.01
C ILE A 161 0.05 0.29 7.34
N MET A 162 0.71 1.40 7.63
CA MET A 162 2.10 1.63 7.27
C MET A 162 2.94 1.84 8.52
N LEU A 163 4.10 1.22 8.57
CA LEU A 163 5.11 1.40 9.61
C LEU A 163 6.31 2.11 8.99
N LEU A 164 6.46 3.40 9.29
CA LEU A 164 7.59 4.21 8.85
C LEU A 164 8.70 4.08 9.89
N HIS A 165 9.64 3.17 9.65
CA HIS A 165 10.77 2.91 10.53
C HIS A 165 11.95 3.79 10.17
N ARG A 166 12.14 4.88 10.93
CA ARG A 166 13.13 5.93 10.63
C ARG A 166 14.58 5.46 10.64
N PRO A 167 15.05 4.64 11.60
CA PRO A 167 16.47 4.26 11.69
C PRO A 167 17.00 3.55 10.46
N ARG A 168 16.14 2.77 9.78
CA ARG A 168 16.51 2.08 8.52
C ARG A 168 15.94 2.73 7.27
N GLN A 169 15.20 3.84 7.41
CA GLN A 169 14.49 4.50 6.31
C GLN A 169 13.62 3.53 5.51
N LEU A 170 12.83 2.71 6.20
CA LEU A 170 11.94 1.73 5.59
C LEU A 170 10.47 2.09 5.83
N LEU A 171 9.64 1.81 4.83
CA LEU A 171 8.20 1.74 4.96
C LEU A 171 7.76 0.29 4.85
N PHE A 172 7.15 -0.25 5.89
CA PHE A 172 6.39 -1.49 5.78
C PHE A 172 4.94 -1.11 5.49
N PHE A 173 4.35 -1.66 4.45
CA PHE A 173 2.95 -1.46 4.09
C PHE A 173 2.22 -2.78 4.15
N MET A 174 1.04 -2.78 4.77
CA MET A 174 0.16 -3.94 4.85
C MET A 174 -1.29 -3.50 4.67
N ARG A 175 -2.05 -4.22 3.85
CA ARG A 175 -3.51 -4.11 3.80
C ARG A 175 -4.15 -5.43 3.44
N GLY A 176 -5.39 -5.63 3.87
CA GLY A 176 -6.19 -6.81 3.54
C GLY A 176 -7.69 -6.48 3.49
N ASN A 177 -8.50 -7.40 2.96
CA ASN A 177 -9.95 -7.23 2.80
C ASN A 177 -10.77 -8.40 3.37
N VAL A 178 -10.21 -9.11 4.34
CA VAL A 178 -10.84 -10.25 5.02
C VAL A 178 -11.92 -9.83 6.00
#